data_AF-A0A7Y4WW32-F1
#
_entry.id   AF-A0A7Y4WW32-F1
#
_cell.length_a   1.000
_cell.length_b   1.000
_cell.length_c   1.000
_cell.angle_alpha   90.00
_cell.angle_beta   90.00
_cell.angle_gamma   90.00
#
_symmetry.space_group_name_H-M   'P 1'
#
loop_
_entity.id
_entity.type
_entity.pdbx_description
1 polymer ?
#
loop_
_entity_poly.entity_id
_entity_poly.type
_entity_poly.pdbx_seq_one_letter_code
_entity_poly.pdbx_strand_id
1 'polypeptide(L)' 'MPEPEEIKTETEDQGLLSKVGGLGQKIIGEIETLVGVVNADPLAQAEGEFNVEVGEIREELEEDLGNEDETTAAR' A
#
# COMPACT_ATOMS: atom_id res chain seq x y z
N MET A 1 -37.93 7.94 -20.20
CA MET A 1 -36.56 8.22 -19.73
C MET A 1 -35.79 6.94 -19.94
N PRO A 2 -34.72 6.91 -20.75
CA PRO A 2 -33.86 5.72 -20.80
C PRO A 2 -33.12 5.59 -19.46
N GLU A 3 -33.05 4.38 -18.93
CA GLU A 3 -32.33 4.04 -17.70
C GLU A 3 -30.82 4.25 -17.90
N PRO A 4 -30.08 4.72 -16.88
CA PRO A 4 -28.63 4.84 -17.00
C PRO A 4 -28.00 3.45 -17.03
N GLU A 5 -27.18 3.21 -18.05
CA GLU A 5 -26.40 2.00 -18.24
C GLU A 5 -25.48 1.75 -17.03
N GLU A 6 -25.54 0.54 -16.48
CA GLU A 6 -24.62 0.07 -15.45
C GLU A 6 -23.17 0.06 -15.98
N ILE A 7 -22.36 1.00 -15.50
CA ILE A 7 -20.92 0.99 -15.73
C ILE A 7 -20.35 -0.15 -14.89
N LYS A 8 -20.15 -1.31 -15.51
CA LYS A 8 -19.22 -2.34 -15.02
C LYS A 8 -17.81 -1.86 -15.34
N THR A 9 -17.08 -1.39 -14.33
CA THR A 9 -15.63 -1.19 -14.44
C THR A 9 -14.93 -2.11 -13.46
N GLU A 10 -14.00 -2.86 -14.04
CA GLU A 10 -13.26 -4.01 -13.54
C GLU A 10 -12.57 -3.79 -12.18
N THR A 11 -12.59 -4.86 -11.38
CA THR A 11 -11.99 -5.01 -10.06
C THR A 11 -10.47 -5.27 -10.07
N GLU A 12 -9.79 -5.19 -11.23
CA GLU A 12 -8.38 -5.62 -11.37
C GLU A 12 -7.34 -4.50 -11.10
N ASP A 13 -7.67 -3.22 -11.27
CA ASP A 13 -6.70 -2.12 -11.09
C ASP A 13 -6.36 -1.81 -9.62
N GLN A 14 -7.14 -2.32 -8.67
CA GLN A 14 -6.97 -1.97 -7.24
C GLN A 14 -5.70 -2.59 -6.64
N GLY A 15 -5.30 -3.80 -7.05
CA GLY A 15 -4.15 -4.51 -6.46
C GLY A 15 -2.78 -3.97 -6.89
N LEU A 16 -2.64 -3.40 -8.09
CA LEU A 16 -1.39 -2.79 -8.53
C LEU A 16 -1.21 -1.39 -7.92
N LEU A 17 -2.29 -0.61 -7.85
CA LEU A 17 -2.28 0.70 -7.20
C LEU A 17 -2.07 0.59 -5.67
N SER A 18 -2.58 -0.48 -5.04
CA SER A 18 -2.38 -0.73 -3.61
C SER A 18 -0.92 -1.12 -3.31
N LYS A 19 -0.33 -2.02 -4.11
CA LYS A 19 1.08 -2.42 -3.99
C LYS A 19 2.04 -1.23 -4.19
N VAL A 20 1.73 -0.37 -5.16
CA VAL A 20 2.47 0.89 -5.36
C VAL A 20 2.31 1.84 -4.17
N GLY A 21 1.16 1.80 -3.49
CA GLY A 21 0.92 2.54 -2.25
C GLY A 21 1.80 2.09 -1.09
N GLY A 22 1.89 0.78 -0.82
CA GLY A 22 2.73 0.21 0.24
C GLY A 22 4.23 0.45 0.00
N LEU A 23 4.71 0.17 -1.21
CA LEU A 23 6.10 0.43 -1.60
C LEU A 23 6.45 1.92 -1.53
N GLY A 24 5.54 2.80 -1.94
CA GLY A 24 5.73 4.25 -1.86
C GLY A 24 5.88 4.75 -0.42
N GLN A 25 5.09 4.22 0.51
CA GLN A 25 5.19 4.55 1.93
C GLN A 25 6.54 4.13 2.52
N LYS A 26 7.04 2.92 2.19
CA LYS A 26 8.36 2.47 2.62
C LYS A 26 9.48 3.40 2.14
N ILE A 27 9.47 3.76 0.85
CA ILE A 27 10.49 4.64 0.26
C ILE A 27 10.48 6.03 0.95
N ILE A 28 9.31 6.61 1.17
CA ILE A 28 9.19 7.90 1.87
C ILE A 28 9.72 7.77 3.30
N GLY A 29 9.36 6.68 3.99
CA GLY A 29 9.80 6.43 5.36
C GLY A 29 11.32 6.29 5.49
N GLU A 30 11.98 5.60 4.57
CA GLU A 30 13.46 5.50 4.55
C GLU A 30 14.13 6.86 4.34
N ILE A 31 13.56 7.69 3.45
CA ILE A 31 14.04 9.06 3.22
C ILE A 31 13.91 9.89 4.49
N GLU A 32 12.76 9.89 5.13
CA GLU A 32 12.50 10.65 6.36
C GLU A 32 13.36 10.18 7.53
N THR A 33 13.59 8.87 7.65
CA THR A 33 14.50 8.28 8.64
C THR A 33 15.92 8.82 8.44
N LEU A 34 16.43 8.78 7.20
CA LEU A 34 17.76 9.27 6.88
C LEU A 34 17.88 10.78 7.10
N VAL A 35 16.88 11.54 6.65
CA VAL A 35 16.82 13.00 6.82
C VAL A 35 16.76 13.37 8.30
N GLY A 36 16.00 12.64 9.11
CA GLY A 36 15.92 12.80 10.56
C GLY A 36 17.27 12.58 11.23
N VAL A 37 17.98 11.52 10.87
CA VAL A 37 19.34 11.27 11.38
C VAL A 37 20.32 12.37 10.98
N VAL A 38 20.32 12.78 9.69
CA VAL A 38 21.23 13.81 9.17
C VAL A 38 20.99 15.18 9.82
N ASN A 39 19.73 15.53 10.05
CA ASN A 39 19.34 16.81 10.64
C ASN A 39 19.24 16.78 12.18
N ALA A 40 19.49 15.63 12.81
CA ALA A 40 19.22 15.40 14.24
C ALA A 40 17.77 15.77 14.64
N ASP A 41 16.82 15.48 13.76
CA ASP A 41 15.38 15.66 13.99
C ASP A 41 14.76 14.30 14.39
N PRO A 42 14.51 14.07 15.69
CA PRO A 42 13.93 12.82 16.17
C PRO A 42 12.48 12.63 15.73
N LEU A 43 11.76 13.69 15.36
CA LEU A 43 10.38 13.58 14.87
C LEU A 43 10.38 13.06 13.43
N ALA A 44 11.19 13.64 12.57
CA ALA A 44 11.34 13.15 11.19
C ALA A 44 11.85 11.71 11.15
N GLN A 45 12.76 11.35 12.08
CA GLN A 45 13.21 9.96 12.19
C GLN A 45 12.06 9.01 12.58
N ALA A 46 11.28 9.37 13.60
CA ALA A 46 10.16 8.54 14.06
C ALA A 46 9.03 8.44 13.03
N GLU A 47 8.76 9.52 12.28
CA GLU A 47 7.82 9.53 11.16
C GLU A 47 8.27 8.59 10.04
N GLY A 48 9.57 8.61 9.75
CA GLY A 48 10.17 7.69 8.78
C GLY A 48 10.02 6.23 9.18
N GLU A 49 10.35 5.89 10.43
CA GLU A 49 10.19 4.53 10.98
C GLU A 49 8.73 4.07 10.90
N PHE A 50 7.77 4.94 11.24
CA PHE A 50 6.34 4.65 11.15
C PHE A 50 5.89 4.40 9.70
N ASN A 51 6.35 5.21 8.74
CA ASN A 51 5.97 5.06 7.33
C ASN A 51 6.50 3.75 6.72
N VAL A 52 7.69 3.29 7.14
CA VAL A 52 8.21 1.97 6.78
C VAL A 52 7.32 0.86 7.35
N GLU A 53 7.01 0.89 8.65
CA GLU A 53 6.19 -0.12 9.32
C GLU A 53 4.78 -0.21 8.71
N VAL A 54 4.13 0.93 8.44
CA VAL A 54 2.82 0.95 7.78
C VAL A 54 2.90 0.37 6.37
N GLY A 55 3.96 0.68 5.63
CA GLY A 55 4.19 0.12 4.31
C GLY A 55 4.39 -1.40 4.36
N GLU A 56 5.06 -1.92 5.39
CA GLU A 56 5.25 -3.36 5.62
C GLU A 56 3.94 -4.06 5.91
N ILE A 57 3.19 -3.58 6.90
CA ILE A 57 1.88 -4.14 7.27
C ILE A 57 0.93 -4.15 6.07
N ARG A 58 0.96 -3.11 5.25
CA ARG A 58 0.09 -3.00 4.07
C ARG A 58 0.47 -4.01 2.99
N GLU A 59 1.77 -4.21 2.75
CA GLU A 59 2.24 -5.22 1.80
C GLU A 59 1.89 -6.63 2.29
N GLU A 60 2.12 -6.94 3.57
CA GLU A 60 1.75 -8.23 4.19
C GLU A 60 0.24 -8.49 4.07
N LEU A 61 -0.60 -7.48 4.38
CA LEU A 61 -2.06 -7.61 4.28
C LEU A 61 -2.52 -7.84 2.83
N GLU A 62 -1.87 -7.20 1.85
CA GLU A 62 -2.18 -7.38 0.43
C GLU A 62 -1.71 -8.75 -0.09
N GLU A 63 -0.59 -9.26 0.39
CA GLU A 63 -0.14 -10.64 0.11
C GLU A 63 -1.12 -11.67 0.68
N ASP A 64 -1.57 -11.50 1.93
CA ASP A 64 -2.53 -12.39 2.57
C ASP A 64 -3.88 -12.41 1.85
N LEU A 65 -4.43 -11.22 1.51
CA LEU A 65 -5.69 -11.10 0.77
C LEU A 65 -5.59 -11.62 -0.66
N GLY A 66 -4.46 -11.42 -1.35
CA GLY A 66 -4.24 -11.90 -2.71
C GLY A 66 -4.19 -13.43 -2.83
N ASN A 67 -3.81 -14.14 -1.76
CA ASN A 67 -3.74 -15.60 -1.73
C ASN A 67 -5.12 -16.28 -1.49
N GLU A 68 -6.12 -15.55 -1.00
CA GLU A 68 -7.47 -16.10 -0.75
C GLU A 68 -8.28 -16.27 -2.05
N ASP A 69 -8.06 -15.43 -3.07
CA ASP A 69 -8.78 -15.46 -4.35
C ASP A 69 -8.41 -16.67 -5.24
N GLU A 70 -7.14 -17.12 -5.23
CA GLU A 70 -6.71 -18.27 -6.03
C GLU A 70 -7.29 -19.61 -5.53
N THR A 71 -7.59 -19.70 -4.23
CA THR A 71 -8.05 -20.97 -3.62
C THR A 71 -9.54 -21.26 -3.90
N THR A 72 -10.32 -20.23 -4.25
CA THR A 72 -11.75 -20.37 -4.54
C THR A 72 -12.03 -20.66 -6.03
N ALA A 73 -11.14 -20.24 -6.94
CA ALA A 73 -11.29 -20.45 -8.39
C ALA A 73 -11.02 -21.90 -8.86
N ALA A 74 -10.44 -22.75 -8.00
CA ALA A 74 -10.05 -24.13 -8.33
C ALA A 74 -11.06 -25.22 -7.90
N ARG A 75 -12.31 -24.86 -7.55
CA ARG A 75 -13.38 -25.80 -7.18
C ARG A 75 -14.56 -25.81 -8.15
#